data_AF-A0A1G0DB98-F1
#
_entry.id   AF-A0A1G0DB98-F1
#
_cell.length_a   1.000
_cell.length_b   1.000
_cell.length_c   1.000
_cell.angle_alpha   90.00
_cell.angle_beta   90.00
_cell.angle_gamma   90.00
#
_symmetry.space_group_name_H-M   'P 1'
#
loop_
_entity.id
_entity.type
_entity.pdbx_description
1 polymer ?
#
loop_
_entity_poly.entity_id
_entity_poly.type
_entity_poly.pdbx_seq_one_letter_code
_entity_poly.pdbx_strand_id
1 'polypeptide(L)'
;LVMNTVTRGSADPLVHKQALAIAESLLEEVELMPFTYCDPDDGAAASAVSAADCGTVAPVVGAENLGVENDVSRYDATLPFDNVSDYNTFSMAAGSIMDITNSNTGLNGYTLNPIEITSTTLPSVAANDALLIKITVTGPDGLPVVVEGIRTRYAPRAVP
;
A
#
# COMPACT_ATOMS: atom_id res chain seq x y z
N LEU A 1 30.04 -14.55 30.28
CA LEU A 1 29.43 -14.15 28.99
C LEU A 1 27.98 -14.63 28.91
N VAL A 2 27.15 -14.34 29.91
CA VAL A 2 25.74 -14.79 30.01
C VAL A 2 24.79 -13.59 29.99
N MET A 3 25.24 -12.44 30.51
CA MET A 3 24.48 -11.18 30.50
C MET A 3 24.20 -10.64 29.09
N ASN A 4 25.05 -10.96 28.10
CA ASN A 4 24.89 -10.51 26.71
C ASN A 4 23.88 -11.34 25.89
N THR A 5 23.52 -12.54 26.36
CA THR A 5 22.53 -13.41 25.69
C THR A 5 21.11 -13.05 26.16
N VAL A 6 20.96 -12.72 27.44
CA VAL A 6 19.68 -12.30 28.04
C VAL A 6 19.24 -10.93 27.50
N THR A 7 20.16 -9.98 27.34
CA THR A 7 19.85 -8.66 26.76
C THR A 7 19.46 -8.76 25.29
N ARG A 8 20.14 -9.61 24.51
CA ARG A 8 19.87 -9.80 23.08
C ARG A 8 18.50 -10.46 22.84
N GLY A 9 18.13 -11.47 23.63
CA GLY A 9 16.79 -12.09 23.56
C GLY A 9 15.66 -11.21 24.12
N SER A 10 15.97 -10.17 24.90
CA SER A 10 14.97 -9.26 25.48
C SER A 10 14.61 -8.07 24.58
N ALA A 11 15.49 -7.69 23.65
CA ALA A 11 15.24 -6.63 22.67
C ALA A 11 14.51 -7.14 21.41
N ASP A 12 14.61 -8.45 21.12
CA ASP A 12 14.00 -9.12 19.97
C ASP A 12 12.46 -8.93 19.88
N PRO A 13 11.68 -9.07 20.97
CA PRO A 13 10.25 -8.78 20.90
C PRO A 13 9.91 -7.32 20.56
N LEU A 14 10.75 -6.35 20.97
CA LEU A 14 10.50 -4.94 20.68
C LEU A 14 10.75 -4.62 19.20
N VAL A 15 11.80 -5.21 18.61
CA VAL A 15 12.10 -5.05 17.17
C VAL A 15 10.95 -5.59 16.33
N HIS A 16 10.48 -6.80 16.64
CA HIS A 16 9.37 -7.41 15.92
C HIS A 16 8.05 -6.64 16.09
N LYS A 17 7.77 -6.11 17.29
CA LYS A 17 6.58 -5.28 17.53
C LYS A 17 6.65 -3.95 16.78
N GLN A 18 7.82 -3.34 16.67
CA GLN A 18 8.00 -2.14 15.86
C GLN A 18 7.83 -2.42 14.36
N ALA A 19 8.41 -3.52 13.86
CA ALA A 19 8.24 -3.95 12.47
C ALA A 19 6.76 -4.24 12.15
N LEU A 20 6.05 -4.89 13.06
CA LEU A 20 4.60 -5.10 12.96
C LEU A 20 3.83 -3.78 12.92
N ALA A 21 4.12 -2.84 13.82
CA ALA A 21 3.45 -1.53 13.84
C ALA A 21 3.69 -0.73 12.54
N ILE A 22 4.89 -0.80 11.96
CA ILE A 22 5.18 -0.21 10.64
C ILE A 22 4.34 -0.90 9.55
N ALA A 23 4.31 -2.23 9.54
CA ALA A 23 3.57 -3.00 8.53
C ALA A 23 2.05 -2.76 8.61
N GLU A 24 1.49 -2.73 9.82
CA GLU A 24 0.07 -2.45 10.06
C GLU A 24 -0.29 -1.01 9.67
N SER A 25 0.55 -0.02 10.00
CA SER A 25 0.32 1.37 9.61
C SER A 25 0.32 1.55 8.09
N LEU A 26 1.22 0.87 7.37
CA LEU A 26 1.25 0.91 5.92
C LEU A 26 0.07 0.14 5.30
N LEU A 27 -0.32 -0.99 5.89
CA LEU A 27 -1.50 -1.71 5.43
C LEU A 27 -2.76 -0.86 5.57
N GLU A 28 -2.95 -0.19 6.70
CA GLU A 28 -4.08 0.72 6.94
C GLU A 28 -4.08 1.87 5.92
N GLU A 29 -2.93 2.46 5.64
CA GLU A 29 -2.80 3.51 4.62
C GLU A 29 -3.24 3.03 3.23
N VAL A 30 -2.79 1.84 2.81
CA VAL A 30 -3.19 1.24 1.53
C VAL A 30 -4.68 0.91 1.50
N GLU A 31 -5.21 0.30 2.58
CA GLU A 31 -6.63 -0.11 2.64
C GLU A 31 -7.60 1.07 2.73
N LEU A 32 -7.15 2.23 3.22
CA LEU A 32 -7.94 3.47 3.24
C LEU A 32 -8.12 4.07 1.85
N MET A 33 -7.30 3.71 0.86
CA MET A 33 -7.50 4.19 -0.49
C MET A 33 -8.73 3.55 -1.15
N PRO A 34 -9.39 4.27 -2.06
CA PRO A 34 -10.37 3.72 -2.98
C PRO A 34 -9.83 2.55 -3.80
N PHE A 35 -10.76 1.72 -4.26
CA PHE A 35 -10.52 0.75 -5.32
C PHE A 35 -11.64 0.93 -6.35
N THR A 36 -11.40 1.74 -7.37
CA THR A 36 -12.39 2.26 -8.33
C THR A 36 -12.19 1.72 -9.73
N TYR A 37 -13.24 1.79 -10.57
CA TYR A 37 -13.14 1.33 -11.97
C TYR A 37 -12.17 2.19 -12.79
N CYS A 38 -12.24 3.50 -12.59
CA CYS A 38 -11.40 4.48 -13.23
C CYS A 38 -10.44 5.08 -12.22
N ASP A 39 -9.33 5.56 -12.75
CA ASP A 39 -8.42 6.46 -12.03
C ASP A 39 -9.26 7.59 -11.41
N PRO A 40 -9.11 7.93 -10.11
CA PRO A 40 -9.88 8.99 -9.48
C PRO A 40 -9.77 10.34 -10.17
N ASP A 41 -8.69 10.61 -10.89
CA ASP A 41 -8.51 11.82 -11.71
C ASP A 41 -9.27 11.76 -13.06
N ASP A 42 -9.79 10.59 -13.45
CA ASP A 42 -10.59 10.43 -14.66
C ASP A 42 -11.96 11.10 -14.53
N GLY A 43 -12.37 11.83 -15.57
CA GLY A 43 -13.65 12.54 -15.60
C GLY A 43 -14.88 11.63 -15.47
N ALA A 44 -14.73 10.32 -15.72
CA ALA A 44 -15.80 9.34 -15.55
C ALA A 44 -15.80 8.65 -14.18
N ALA A 45 -14.81 8.85 -13.31
CA ALA A 45 -14.57 8.06 -12.09
C ALA A 45 -15.79 7.95 -11.16
N ALA A 46 -16.53 9.06 -10.95
CA ALA A 46 -17.73 9.08 -10.11
C ALA A 46 -18.98 8.47 -10.78
N SER A 47 -18.94 8.18 -12.09
CA SER A 47 -20.11 7.80 -12.89
C SER A 47 -20.01 6.44 -13.58
N ALA A 48 -18.80 5.93 -13.78
CA ALA A 48 -18.52 4.68 -14.50
C ALA A 48 -19.24 3.48 -13.89
N VAL A 49 -19.90 2.68 -14.73
CA VAL A 49 -20.54 1.41 -14.32
C VAL A 49 -19.64 0.21 -14.60
N SER A 50 -18.55 0.41 -15.34
CA SER A 50 -17.49 -0.56 -15.58
C SER A 50 -16.19 0.15 -15.95
N ALA A 51 -15.07 -0.59 -15.93
CA ALA A 51 -13.78 -0.08 -16.40
C ALA A 51 -13.78 0.38 -17.88
N ALA A 52 -14.73 -0.10 -18.69
CA ALA A 52 -14.85 0.30 -20.10
C ALA A 52 -15.38 1.73 -20.29
N ASP A 53 -15.97 2.34 -19.26
CA ASP A 53 -16.49 3.70 -19.32
C ASP A 53 -15.40 4.76 -19.07
N CYS A 54 -14.26 4.35 -18.53
CA CYS A 54 -13.16 5.23 -18.17
C CYS A 54 -12.44 5.81 -19.39
N GLY A 55 -11.88 7.01 -19.27
CA GLY A 55 -11.18 7.68 -20.37
C GLY A 55 -12.10 8.21 -21.47
N THR A 56 -13.42 8.24 -21.24
CA THR A 56 -14.41 8.76 -22.18
C THR A 56 -14.86 10.19 -21.87
N VAL A 57 -14.59 10.68 -20.65
CA VAL A 57 -14.94 12.01 -20.15
C VAL A 57 -13.65 12.70 -19.67
N ALA A 58 -13.46 13.97 -20.00
CA ALA A 58 -12.27 14.72 -19.55
C ALA A 58 -12.32 15.05 -18.04
N PRO A 59 -11.19 15.00 -17.30
CA PRO A 59 -9.85 14.61 -17.75
C PRO A 59 -9.77 13.13 -18.16
N VAL A 60 -9.10 12.84 -19.28
CA VAL A 60 -9.01 11.48 -19.82
C VAL A 60 -7.76 10.82 -19.28
N VAL A 61 -7.93 9.93 -18.29
CA VAL A 61 -6.85 9.16 -17.68
C VAL A 61 -7.00 7.68 -18.02
N GLY A 62 -8.18 7.12 -17.74
CA GLY A 62 -8.53 5.74 -18.09
C GLY A 62 -8.91 4.87 -16.90
N ALA A 63 -8.91 3.57 -17.15
CA ALA A 63 -9.25 2.56 -16.15
C ALA A 63 -8.08 2.32 -15.21
N GLU A 64 -8.40 1.99 -13.96
CA GLU A 64 -7.44 1.56 -12.94
C GLU A 64 -6.75 0.24 -13.31
N ASN A 65 -5.42 0.21 -13.20
CA ASN A 65 -4.61 -1.00 -13.33
C ASN A 65 -3.68 -1.14 -12.13
N LEU A 66 -3.01 -2.28 -12.01
CA LEU A 66 -2.03 -2.45 -10.93
C LEU A 66 -0.76 -1.66 -11.24
N GLY A 67 -0.41 -0.75 -10.33
CA GLY A 67 0.73 0.14 -10.46
C GLY A 67 0.26 1.59 -10.38
N VAL A 68 1.19 2.50 -10.65
CA VAL A 68 0.94 3.93 -10.70
C VAL A 68 0.51 4.33 -12.11
N GLU A 69 -0.59 5.05 -12.20
CA GLU A 69 -1.01 5.81 -13.37
C GLU A 69 -0.50 7.27 -13.28
N ASN A 70 -0.17 7.89 -14.42
CA ASN A 70 0.35 9.27 -14.47
C ASN A 70 1.65 9.50 -13.65
N ASP A 71 1.87 10.72 -13.19
CA ASP A 71 3.01 11.14 -12.36
C ASP A 71 2.64 11.17 -10.87
N VAL A 72 1.75 10.28 -10.39
CA VAL A 72 1.38 10.23 -8.97
C VAL A 72 2.50 9.62 -8.12
N SER A 73 2.60 10.04 -6.86
CA SER A 73 3.51 9.41 -5.90
C SER A 73 2.96 9.53 -4.49
N ARG A 74 3.22 8.54 -3.63
CA ARG A 74 2.90 8.63 -2.18
C ARG A 74 3.32 9.96 -1.52
N TYR A 75 4.40 10.57 -2.03
CA TYR A 75 5.01 11.76 -1.46
C TYR A 75 4.59 13.08 -2.12
N ASP A 76 3.81 13.03 -3.20
CA ASP A 76 3.39 14.24 -3.90
C ASP A 76 2.21 14.88 -3.16
N ALA A 77 2.29 16.18 -2.94
CA ALA A 77 1.26 16.91 -2.19
C ALA A 77 0.01 17.22 -3.02
N THR A 78 0.12 17.13 -4.35
CA THR A 78 -0.95 17.47 -5.30
C THR A 78 -1.52 16.25 -6.00
N LEU A 79 -0.66 15.26 -6.27
CA LEU A 79 -1.00 13.99 -6.91
C LEU A 79 -0.52 12.83 -6.03
N PRO A 80 -1.00 12.73 -4.79
CA PRO A 80 -0.69 11.57 -3.94
C PRO A 80 -1.24 10.30 -4.59
N PHE A 81 -0.77 9.15 -4.14
CA PHE A 81 -1.51 7.92 -4.41
C PHE A 81 -2.94 8.06 -3.91
N ASP A 82 -3.89 7.70 -4.76
CA ASP A 82 -5.32 7.90 -4.55
C ASP A 82 -6.14 6.65 -4.90
N ASN A 83 -5.45 5.58 -5.32
CA ASN A 83 -5.98 4.24 -5.40
C ASN A 83 -5.10 3.23 -4.66
N VAL A 84 -5.72 2.13 -4.24
CA VAL A 84 -5.03 0.95 -3.70
C VAL A 84 -3.99 0.42 -4.70
N SER A 85 -4.25 0.47 -6.01
CA SER A 85 -3.35 -0.01 -7.07
C SER A 85 -2.00 0.68 -7.08
N ASP A 86 -1.96 1.98 -6.79
CA ASP A 86 -0.75 2.82 -6.89
C ASP A 86 0.39 2.33 -6.00
N TYR A 87 0.03 1.73 -4.86
CA TYR A 87 1.00 1.20 -3.92
C TYR A 87 1.69 -0.07 -4.44
N ASN A 88 1.22 -0.67 -5.53
CA ASN A 88 1.87 -1.87 -6.07
C ASN A 88 3.32 -1.55 -6.48
N THR A 89 4.26 -2.35 -5.99
CA THR A 89 5.72 -2.18 -6.14
C THR A 89 6.31 -0.95 -5.44
N PHE A 90 5.50 -0.19 -4.69
CA PHE A 90 6.01 0.95 -3.92
C PHE A 90 7.07 0.49 -2.93
N SER A 91 8.17 1.25 -2.86
CA SER A 91 9.27 1.02 -1.93
C SER A 91 9.76 2.34 -1.35
N MET A 92 10.32 2.26 -0.15
CA MET A 92 10.97 3.40 0.50
C MET A 92 12.47 3.36 0.25
N ALA A 93 13.14 4.50 0.44
CA ALA A 93 14.59 4.56 0.42
C ALA A 93 15.18 3.50 1.38
N ALA A 94 16.16 2.75 0.89
CA ALA A 94 16.72 1.63 1.63
C ALA A 94 17.22 2.04 3.03
N GLY A 95 16.81 1.28 4.05
CA GLY A 95 17.20 1.48 5.44
C GLY A 95 16.50 2.63 6.16
N SER A 96 15.48 3.24 5.54
CA SER A 96 14.67 4.30 6.13
C SER A 96 13.18 4.02 5.98
N ILE A 97 12.41 4.32 7.02
CA ILE A 97 10.96 4.41 6.96
C ILE A 97 10.60 5.89 6.86
N MET A 98 9.92 6.24 5.78
CA MET A 98 9.54 7.62 5.46
C MET A 98 8.06 7.84 5.78
N ASP A 99 7.72 8.99 6.36
CA ASP A 99 6.33 9.41 6.48
C ASP A 99 5.75 9.82 5.11
N ILE A 100 4.46 10.14 5.07
CA ILE A 100 3.75 10.53 3.83
C ILE A 100 4.33 11.81 3.19
N THR A 101 5.05 12.64 3.95
CA THR A 101 5.69 13.87 3.47
C THR A 101 7.12 13.67 2.98
N ASN A 102 7.56 12.41 2.87
CA ASN A 102 8.94 12.02 2.57
C ASN A 102 9.96 12.47 3.63
N SER A 103 9.53 12.56 4.90
CA SER A 103 10.42 12.81 6.03
C SER A 103 10.80 11.50 6.71
N ASN A 104 12.09 11.35 7.07
CA ASN A 104 12.56 10.16 7.75
C ASN A 104 12.01 10.11 9.18
N THR A 105 11.39 9.00 9.56
CA THR A 105 10.77 8.78 10.88
C THR A 105 11.78 8.44 11.99
N GLY A 106 13.05 8.26 11.66
CA GLY A 106 14.12 7.89 12.59
C GLY A 106 14.19 6.39 12.91
N LEU A 107 13.36 5.56 12.27
CA LEU A 107 13.34 4.10 12.39
C LEU A 107 14.44 3.44 11.55
N ASN A 108 15.69 3.83 11.82
CA ASN A 108 16.86 3.33 11.11
C ASN A 108 17.01 1.81 11.25
N GLY A 109 17.35 1.14 10.14
CA GLY A 109 17.56 -0.31 10.11
C GLY A 109 16.29 -1.12 9.91
N TYR A 110 15.12 -0.48 9.88
CA TYR A 110 13.90 -1.08 9.34
C TYR A 110 13.82 -0.79 7.84
N THR A 111 13.40 -1.77 7.07
CA THR A 111 13.26 -1.66 5.60
C THR A 111 11.89 -2.15 5.16
N LEU A 112 11.22 -1.38 4.33
CA LEU A 112 10.05 -1.82 3.59
C LEU A 112 10.53 -2.60 2.35
N ASN A 113 10.15 -3.88 2.25
CA ASN A 113 10.21 -4.59 0.97
C ASN A 113 9.14 -4.01 0.03
N PRO A 114 9.34 -4.02 -1.31
CA PRO A 114 8.34 -3.52 -2.24
C PRO A 114 6.95 -4.08 -1.92
N ILE A 115 5.96 -3.21 -1.81
CA ILE A 115 4.59 -3.60 -1.53
C ILE A 115 4.09 -4.48 -2.69
N GLU A 116 3.47 -5.60 -2.37
CA GLU A 116 2.97 -6.55 -3.36
C GLU A 116 1.44 -6.53 -3.34
N ILE A 117 0.83 -6.09 -4.45
CA ILE A 117 -0.62 -6.09 -4.62
C ILE A 117 -0.97 -6.97 -5.81
N THR A 118 -1.88 -7.93 -5.59
CA THR A 118 -2.26 -8.90 -6.61
C THR A 118 -3.75 -9.17 -6.58
N SER A 119 -4.34 -9.44 -7.76
CA SER A 119 -5.72 -9.91 -7.82
C SER A 119 -5.89 -11.23 -7.07
N THR A 120 -6.91 -11.30 -6.22
CA THR A 120 -7.28 -12.52 -5.51
C THR A 120 -8.74 -12.89 -5.79
N THR A 121 -9.08 -14.16 -5.61
CA THR A 121 -10.46 -14.64 -5.80
C THR A 121 -11.08 -14.89 -4.44
N LEU A 122 -12.25 -14.28 -4.19
CA LEU A 122 -13.06 -14.52 -3.01
C LEU A 122 -14.43 -15.08 -3.41
N PRO A 123 -15.00 -16.03 -2.65
CA PRO A 123 -16.37 -16.46 -2.85
C PRO A 123 -17.33 -15.27 -2.81
N SER A 124 -18.28 -15.23 -3.75
CA SER A 124 -19.30 -14.17 -3.84
C SER A 124 -18.78 -12.75 -4.12
N VAL A 125 -17.51 -12.60 -4.50
CA VAL A 125 -16.94 -11.37 -5.07
C VAL A 125 -16.69 -11.60 -6.56
N ALA A 126 -16.97 -10.60 -7.40
CA ALA A 126 -16.72 -10.73 -8.84
C ALA A 126 -15.21 -10.90 -9.12
N ALA A 127 -14.89 -11.53 -10.25
CA ALA A 127 -13.50 -11.70 -10.65
C ALA A 127 -12.82 -10.32 -10.81
N ASN A 128 -11.60 -10.17 -10.28
CA ASN A 128 -10.83 -8.92 -10.24
C ASN A 128 -11.39 -7.79 -9.34
N ASP A 129 -12.45 -8.06 -8.56
CA ASP A 129 -12.98 -7.12 -7.56
C ASP A 129 -12.42 -7.36 -6.15
N ALA A 130 -11.32 -8.10 -6.06
CA ALA A 130 -10.56 -8.27 -4.81
C ALA A 130 -9.05 -8.23 -5.08
N LEU A 131 -8.33 -7.50 -4.23
CA LEU A 131 -6.88 -7.41 -4.21
C LEU A 131 -6.36 -7.94 -2.87
N LEU A 132 -5.35 -8.79 -2.91
CA LEU A 132 -4.51 -9.14 -1.77
C LEU A 132 -3.37 -8.11 -1.69
N ILE A 133 -3.28 -7.43 -0.56
CA ILE A 133 -2.21 -6.49 -0.23
C ILE A 133 -1.27 -7.20 0.73
N LYS A 134 0.02 -7.28 0.39
CA LYS A 134 1.04 -7.86 1.25
C LYS A 134 2.13 -6.83 1.55
N ILE A 135 2.27 -6.53 2.84
CA ILE A 135 3.29 -5.64 3.37
C ILE A 135 4.34 -6.47 4.09
N THR A 136 5.61 -6.31 3.70
CA THR A 136 6.73 -6.97 4.36
C THR A 136 7.71 -5.93 4.88
N VAL A 137 7.93 -5.91 6.19
CA VAL A 137 8.90 -5.05 6.86
C VAL A 137 9.98 -5.91 7.49
N THR A 138 11.24 -5.65 7.15
CA THR A 138 12.39 -6.35 7.73
C THR A 138 13.04 -5.45 8.79
N GLY A 139 13.21 -5.98 10.00
CA GLY A 139 13.89 -5.28 11.09
C GLY A 139 15.43 -5.35 10.99
N PRO A 140 16.14 -4.62 11.86
CA PRO A 140 17.62 -4.64 11.92
C PRO A 140 18.21 -6.00 12.35
N ASP A 141 17.39 -6.89 12.89
CA ASP A 141 17.71 -8.29 13.17
C ASP A 141 17.69 -9.18 11.91
N GLY A 142 17.24 -8.65 10.78
CA GLY A 142 17.13 -9.35 9.50
C GLY A 142 15.90 -10.25 9.39
N LEU A 143 14.97 -10.19 10.35
CA LEU A 143 13.77 -11.01 10.35
C LEU A 143 12.59 -10.23 9.73
N PRO A 144 11.90 -10.78 8.73
CA PRO A 144 10.74 -10.13 8.13
C PRO A 144 9.49 -10.32 8.99
N VAL A 145 8.68 -9.26 9.06
CA VAL A 145 7.29 -9.29 9.48
C VAL A 145 6.42 -9.09 8.25
N VAL A 146 5.44 -9.97 8.08
CA VAL A 146 4.49 -9.91 6.96
C VAL A 146 3.10 -9.70 7.51
N VAL A 147 2.38 -8.71 6.97
CA VAL A 147 0.95 -8.50 7.22
C VAL A 147 0.25 -8.47 5.87
N GLU A 148 -0.90 -9.13 5.81
CA GLU A 148 -1.73 -9.21 4.62
C GLU A 148 -3.13 -8.67 4.90
N GLY A 149 -3.70 -7.99 3.93
CA GLY A 149 -5.06 -7.50 3.93
C GLY A 149 -5.75 -7.74 2.60
N ILE A 150 -7.08 -7.71 2.57
CA ILE A 150 -7.85 -7.87 1.34
C ILE A 150 -8.75 -6.67 1.15
N ARG A 151 -8.55 -5.98 0.03
CA ARG A 151 -9.42 -4.90 -0.42
C ARG A 151 -10.39 -5.41 -1.47
N THR A 152 -11.69 -5.26 -1.22
CA THR A 152 -12.72 -5.52 -2.24
C THR A 152 -13.21 -4.23 -2.87
N ARG A 153 -13.65 -4.30 -4.12
CA ARG A 153 -14.19 -3.18 -4.89
C ARG A 153 -15.65 -2.85 -4.50
N TYR A 154 -15.91 -2.65 -3.21
CA TYR A 154 -17.29 -2.47 -2.71
C TYR A 154 -17.91 -1.11 -3.08
N ALA A 155 -17.09 -0.10 -3.36
CA ALA A 155 -17.50 1.25 -3.74
C ALA A 155 -16.74 1.70 -5.00
N PRO A 156 -17.04 1.12 -6.17
CA PRO A 156 -16.20 1.25 -7.37
C PRO A 156 -16.19 2.64 -8.03
N ARG A 157 -16.88 3.61 -7.44
CA ARG A 157 -17.04 5.00 -7.90
C ARG A 157 -16.80 6.04 -6.79
N ALA A 158 -16.33 5.60 -5.63
CA ALA A 158 -16.03 6.52 -4.53
C ALA A 158 -14.65 7.13 -4.79
N VAL A 159 -14.64 8.37 -5.28
CA VAL A 159 -13.42 9.17 -5.45
C VAL A 159 -13.09 9.94 -4.15
N PRO A 160 -11.81 10.21 -3.84
CA PRO A 160 -11.38 11.00 -2.68
C PRO A 160 -11.91 12.44 -2.65
#